data_AF-A0A454D5K9-F1
#
_entry.id   AF-A0A454D5K9-F1
#
_cell.length_a   1.000
_cell.length_b   1.000
_cell.length_c   1.000
_cell.angle_alpha   90.00
_cell.angle_beta   90.00
_cell.angle_gamma   90.00
#
_symmetry.space_group_name_H-M   'P 1'
#
loop_
_entity.id
_entity.type
_entity.pdbx_description
1 polymer ?
#
loop_
_entity_poly.entity_id
_entity_poly.type
_entity_poly.pdbx_seq_one_letter_code
_entity_poly.pdbx_strand_id
1 'polypeptide(L)'
;MNNLIVFTGGPGAGKTSVIEKLIELGYACAPEVGRKVIKQQVALDGGALPWKDKIAFRDEMVREEKKHHQAFEQLNELVFFDRCIVDSYGYSQLENLPIPHALMDACQHIRYANSVFIFPPWEAIFANDEERKQDFAEAVRTYQAMVAAYHQYGYELIEVPTMSVEQRVDFILERLKDRLL
;
A
#
# COMPACT_ATOMS: atom_id res chain seq x y z
N MET A 1 -15.25 -14.80 -1.41
CA MET A 1 -13.81 -14.53 -1.40
C MET A 1 -13.62 -13.03 -1.43
N ASN A 2 -12.60 -12.48 -0.75
CA ASN A 2 -12.33 -11.04 -0.80
C ASN A 2 -11.50 -10.73 -2.06
N ASN A 3 -12.03 -9.85 -2.92
CA ASN A 3 -11.48 -9.49 -4.23
C ASN A 3 -10.61 -8.23 -4.19
N LEU A 4 -10.42 -7.63 -3.00
CA LEU A 4 -9.56 -6.48 -2.79
C LEU A 4 -8.12 -6.98 -2.55
N ILE A 5 -7.30 -6.92 -3.60
CA ILE A 5 -5.91 -7.39 -3.60
C ILE A 5 -4.99 -6.23 -3.21
N VAL A 6 -4.12 -6.42 -2.23
CA VAL A 6 -3.26 -5.34 -1.75
C VAL A 6 -1.83 -5.53 -2.23
N PHE A 7 -1.25 -4.45 -2.74
CA PHE A 7 0.18 -4.30 -2.98
C PHE A 7 0.81 -3.41 -1.91
N THR A 8 1.87 -3.88 -1.28
CA THR A 8 2.60 -3.13 -0.24
C THR A 8 4.12 -3.19 -0.46
N GLY A 9 4.89 -2.50 0.39
CA GLY A 9 6.36 -2.43 0.37
C GLY A 9 6.90 -1.00 0.31
N GLY A 10 8.22 -0.88 0.24
CA GLY A 10 8.91 0.41 0.27
C GLY A 10 8.66 1.31 -0.96
N PRO A 11 8.98 2.61 -0.88
CA PRO A 11 9.11 3.47 -2.06
C PRO A 11 10.12 2.88 -3.06
N GLY A 12 9.97 3.20 -4.35
CA GLY A 12 10.92 2.79 -5.40
C GLY A 12 10.91 1.29 -5.77
N ALA A 13 10.05 0.46 -5.16
CA ALA A 13 10.00 -0.99 -5.44
C ALA A 13 9.29 -1.36 -6.78
N GLY A 14 8.90 -0.37 -7.60
CA GLY A 14 8.24 -0.58 -8.89
C GLY A 14 6.77 -1.03 -8.81
N LYS A 15 6.07 -0.77 -7.69
CA LYS A 15 4.63 -1.02 -7.54
C LYS A 15 3.79 -0.27 -8.57
N THR A 16 4.02 1.03 -8.69
CA THR A 16 3.25 1.92 -9.57
C THR A 16 3.26 1.43 -11.01
N SER A 17 4.41 1.01 -11.54
CA SER A 17 4.50 0.47 -12.91
C SER A 17 3.71 -0.84 -13.10
N VAL A 18 3.64 -1.69 -12.08
CA VAL A 18 2.80 -2.90 -12.13
C VAL A 18 1.31 -2.54 -12.09
N ILE A 19 0.93 -1.56 -11.29
CA ILE A 19 -0.45 -1.05 -11.22
C ILE A 19 -0.87 -0.41 -12.54
N GLU A 20 -0.02 0.45 -13.12
CA GLU A 20 -0.25 1.05 -14.43
C GLU A 20 -0.46 -0.03 -15.49
N LYS A 21 0.34 -1.09 -15.47
CA LYS A 21 0.17 -2.21 -16.40
C LYS A 21 -1.13 -2.98 -16.18
N LEU A 22 -1.56 -3.18 -14.94
CA LEU A 22 -2.86 -3.81 -14.65
C LEU A 22 -4.03 -2.95 -15.14
N ILE A 23 -3.94 -1.62 -15.03
CA ILE A 23 -4.92 -0.68 -15.59
C ILE A 23 -4.98 -0.82 -17.11
N GLU A 24 -3.84 -0.87 -17.80
CA GLU A 24 -3.79 -1.08 -19.26
C GLU A 24 -4.46 -2.39 -19.69
N LEU A 25 -4.37 -3.43 -18.86
CA LEU A 25 -5.00 -4.73 -19.08
C LEU A 25 -6.50 -4.76 -18.70
N GLY A 26 -7.05 -3.64 -18.23
CA GLY A 26 -8.48 -3.49 -17.92
C GLY A 26 -8.88 -3.86 -16.49
N TYR A 27 -7.93 -4.04 -15.56
CA TYR A 27 -8.25 -4.30 -14.16
C TYR A 27 -8.54 -3.01 -13.39
N ALA A 28 -9.50 -3.08 -12.47
CA ALA A 28 -9.77 -2.01 -11.52
C ALA A 28 -8.59 -1.86 -10.53
N CYS A 29 -8.15 -0.62 -10.31
CA CYS A 29 -7.07 -0.31 -9.38
C CYS A 29 -7.46 0.87 -8.47
N ALA A 30 -7.16 0.70 -7.17
CA ALA A 30 -7.36 1.67 -6.11
C ALA A 30 -6.03 2.43 -5.86
N PRO A 31 -5.95 3.74 -6.17
CA PRO A 31 -4.71 4.51 -6.06
C PRO A 31 -4.31 4.81 -4.60
N GLU A 32 -3.01 5.06 -4.39
CA GLU A 32 -2.42 5.33 -3.07
C GLU A 32 -3.07 6.53 -2.35
N VAL A 33 -3.71 6.27 -1.20
CA VAL A 33 -4.37 7.29 -0.38
C VAL A 33 -3.40 8.34 0.14
N GLY A 34 -2.17 7.96 0.51
CA GLY A 34 -1.16 8.89 1.02
C GLY A 34 -0.83 10.03 0.05
N ARG A 35 -0.76 9.75 -1.26
CA ARG A 35 -0.53 10.79 -2.28
C ARG A 35 -1.73 11.71 -2.43
N LYS A 36 -2.95 11.16 -2.37
CA LYS A 36 -4.19 11.96 -2.38
C LYS A 36 -4.23 12.93 -1.19
N VAL A 37 -3.93 12.45 0.02
CA VAL A 37 -3.90 13.27 1.24
C VAL A 37 -2.88 14.41 1.10
N ILE A 38 -1.66 14.13 0.63
CA ILE A 38 -0.65 15.16 0.42
C ILE A 38 -1.14 16.24 -0.54
N LYS A 39 -1.66 15.84 -1.71
CA LYS A 39 -2.16 16.79 -2.71
C LYS A 39 -3.26 17.68 -2.14
N GLN A 40 -4.19 17.11 -1.39
CA GLN A 40 -5.26 17.87 -0.73
C GLN A 40 -4.73 18.84 0.32
N GLN A 41 -3.81 18.39 1.17
CA GLN A 41 -3.26 19.21 2.26
C GLN A 41 -2.37 20.34 1.72
N VAL A 42 -1.58 20.11 0.67
CA VAL A 42 -0.83 21.18 -0.01
C VAL A 42 -1.78 22.22 -0.62
N ALA A 43 -2.84 21.79 -1.31
CA ALA A 43 -3.79 22.70 -1.94
C ALA A 43 -4.57 23.57 -0.92
N LEU A 44 -4.71 23.10 0.32
CA LEU A 44 -5.43 23.79 1.40
C LEU A 44 -4.50 24.54 2.36
N ASP A 45 -3.18 24.59 2.11
CA ASP A 45 -2.17 25.05 3.08
C ASP A 45 -2.29 24.39 4.46
N GLY A 46 -2.62 23.09 4.45
CA GLY A 46 -2.88 22.27 5.62
C GLY A 46 -1.65 21.88 6.42
N GLY A 47 -1.90 21.23 7.56
CA GLY A 47 -0.87 20.74 8.49
C GLY A 47 -0.53 19.26 8.33
N ALA A 48 -1.47 18.44 7.85
CA ALA A 48 -1.39 16.99 7.85
C ALA A 48 -0.51 16.47 6.70
N LEU A 49 0.78 16.78 6.77
CA LEU A 49 1.80 16.41 5.78
C LEU A 49 2.92 15.61 6.46
N PRO A 50 3.54 14.63 5.77
CA PRO A 50 4.55 13.77 6.38
C PRO A 50 5.82 14.51 6.82
N TRP A 51 6.06 15.72 6.33
CA TRP A 51 7.18 16.59 6.73
C TRP A 51 6.79 17.68 7.74
N LYS A 52 5.52 17.82 8.10
CA LYS A 52 5.01 18.90 8.97
C LYS A 52 4.37 18.35 10.24
N ASP A 53 3.42 17.44 10.10
CA ASP A 53 2.77 16.74 11.21
C ASP A 53 2.44 15.31 10.80
N LYS A 54 3.30 14.37 11.23
CA LYS A 54 3.19 12.95 10.89
C LYS A 54 1.98 12.28 11.51
N ILE A 55 1.55 12.71 12.71
CA ILE A 55 0.38 12.14 13.39
C ILE A 55 -0.88 12.57 12.64
N ALA A 56 -1.00 13.87 12.35
CA ALA A 56 -2.14 14.39 11.60
C ALA A 56 -2.19 13.80 10.18
N PHE A 57 -1.05 13.66 9.50
CA PHE A 57 -0.97 12.98 8.20
C PHE A 57 -1.47 11.54 8.27
N ARG A 58 -1.00 10.77 9.26
CA ARG A 58 -1.43 9.39 9.48
C ARG A 58 -2.93 9.28 9.77
N ASP A 59 -3.46 10.14 10.64
CA ASP A 59 -4.89 10.14 10.98
C ASP A 59 -5.75 10.48 9.76
N GLU A 60 -5.29 11.39 8.91
CA GLU A 60 -5.95 11.75 7.67
C GLU A 60 -5.90 10.62 6.63
N MET A 61 -4.77 9.92 6.50
CA MET A 61 -4.68 8.69 5.70
C MET A 61 -5.69 7.65 6.18
N VAL A 62 -5.77 7.38 7.48
CA VAL A 62 -6.70 6.40 8.06
C VAL A 62 -8.17 6.79 7.76
N ARG A 63 -8.50 8.08 7.84
CA ARG A 63 -9.84 8.59 7.52
C ARG A 63 -10.19 8.35 6.05
N GLU A 64 -9.26 8.61 5.14
CA GLU A 64 -9.47 8.43 3.71
C GLU A 64 -9.45 6.96 3.29
N GLU A 65 -8.60 6.11 3.89
CA GLU A 65 -8.56 4.66 3.67
C GLU A 65 -9.89 3.99 3.98
N LYS A 66 -10.55 4.39 5.07
CA LYS A 66 -11.89 3.87 5.43
C LYS A 66 -12.91 4.11 4.33
N LYS A 67 -12.91 5.31 3.75
CA LYS A 67 -13.81 5.66 2.62
C LYS A 67 -13.37 4.96 1.34
N HIS A 68 -12.06 4.83 1.13
CA HIS A 68 -11.48 4.19 -0.03
C HIS A 68 -11.90 2.73 -0.11
N HIS A 69 -11.72 1.98 0.98
CA HIS A 69 -12.18 0.60 1.10
C HIS A 69 -13.69 0.47 0.80
N GLN A 70 -14.53 1.28 1.46
CA GLN A 70 -15.98 1.27 1.25
C GLN A 70 -16.40 1.51 -0.22
N ALA A 71 -15.68 2.37 -0.94
CA ALA A 71 -15.99 2.68 -2.34
C ALA A 71 -15.76 1.49 -3.29
N PHE A 72 -14.83 0.59 -2.96
CA PHE A 72 -14.47 -0.56 -3.79
C PHE A 72 -15.04 -1.88 -3.27
N GLU A 73 -15.41 -1.98 -1.99
CA GLU A 73 -16.00 -3.20 -1.39
C GLU A 73 -17.28 -3.66 -2.10
N GLN A 74 -18.03 -2.73 -2.69
CA GLN A 74 -19.27 -3.03 -3.41
C GLN A 74 -19.06 -3.54 -4.85
N LEU A 75 -17.81 -3.57 -5.33
CA LEU A 75 -17.52 -4.04 -6.68
C LEU A 75 -17.39 -5.57 -6.69
N ASN A 76 -18.06 -6.21 -7.65
CA ASN A 76 -17.99 -7.66 -7.85
C ASN A 76 -16.80 -8.09 -8.74
N GLU A 77 -15.73 -7.28 -8.80
CA GLU A 77 -14.54 -7.52 -9.61
C GLU A 77 -13.26 -7.53 -8.77
N LEU A 78 -12.15 -7.97 -9.36
CA LEU A 78 -10.83 -7.89 -8.74
C LEU A 78 -10.34 -6.44 -8.75
N VAL A 79 -9.96 -5.93 -7.57
CA VAL A 79 -9.45 -4.57 -7.41
C VAL A 79 -8.06 -4.62 -6.79
N PHE A 80 -7.08 -3.99 -7.44
CA PHE A 80 -5.70 -3.90 -6.94
C PHE A 80 -5.46 -2.58 -6.21
N PHE A 81 -5.17 -2.63 -4.92
CA PHE A 81 -4.92 -1.48 -4.06
C PHE A 81 -3.42 -1.18 -3.99
N ASP A 82 -3.04 0.06 -4.31
CA ASP A 82 -1.73 0.61 -3.97
C ASP A 82 -1.73 1.01 -2.49
N ARG A 83 -1.30 0.09 -1.63
CA ARG A 83 -1.38 0.17 -0.17
C ARG A 83 -2.80 0.10 0.39
N CYS A 84 -2.89 -0.11 1.70
CA CYS A 84 -4.16 -0.07 2.40
C CYS A 84 -4.02 0.46 3.83
N ILE A 85 -5.11 0.39 4.61
CA ILE A 85 -5.11 0.83 6.01
C ILE A 85 -4.02 0.17 6.89
N VAL A 86 -3.60 -1.06 6.57
CA VAL A 86 -2.50 -1.74 7.28
C VAL A 86 -1.16 -1.03 7.04
N ASP A 87 -0.94 -0.44 5.86
CA ASP A 87 0.23 0.40 5.60
C ASP A 87 0.24 1.65 6.50
N SER A 88 -0.93 2.19 6.89
CA SER A 88 -1.01 3.32 7.85
C SER A 88 -0.58 2.91 9.27
N TYR A 89 -0.87 1.67 9.67
CA TYR A 89 -0.33 1.10 10.91
C TYR A 89 1.19 0.88 10.80
N GLY A 90 1.66 0.30 9.70
CA GLY A 90 3.09 0.11 9.44
C GLY A 90 3.86 1.43 9.38
N TYR A 91 3.26 2.49 8.85
CA TYR A 91 3.82 3.84 8.86
C TYR A 91 3.98 4.37 10.30
N SER A 92 2.99 4.13 11.15
CA SER A 92 3.07 4.53 12.57
C SER A 92 4.22 3.80 13.29
N GLN A 93 4.43 2.52 12.99
CA GLN A 93 5.58 1.75 13.51
C GLN A 93 6.91 2.31 13.00
N LEU A 94 7.04 2.51 11.68
CA LEU A 94 8.25 3.05 11.04
C LEU A 94 8.68 4.40 11.63
N GLU A 95 7.70 5.27 11.87
CA GLU A 95 7.91 6.63 12.35
C GLU A 95 7.91 6.75 13.88
N ASN A 96 7.80 5.63 14.61
CA ASN A 96 7.71 5.58 16.07
C ASN A 96 6.58 6.45 16.64
N LEU A 97 5.42 6.47 15.98
CA LEU A 97 4.26 7.23 16.39
C LEU A 97 3.37 6.44 17.36
N PRO A 98 2.68 7.10 18.30
CA PRO A 98 1.60 6.47 19.05
C PRO A 98 0.51 5.91 18.12
N ILE A 99 0.09 4.68 18.37
CA ILE A 99 -0.95 4.01 17.60
C ILE A 99 -2.26 4.05 18.38
N PRO A 100 -3.28 4.78 17.88
CA PRO A 100 -4.56 4.87 18.55
C PRO A 100 -5.32 3.53 18.41
N HIS A 101 -6.09 3.18 19.44
CA HIS A 101 -6.94 1.98 19.44
C HIS A 101 -7.85 1.90 18.21
N ALA A 102 -8.40 3.04 17.79
CA ALA A 102 -9.25 3.13 16.60
C ALA A 102 -8.56 2.72 15.28
N LEU A 103 -7.22 2.82 15.18
CA LEU A 103 -6.46 2.30 14.04
C LEU A 103 -6.27 0.79 14.15
N MET A 104 -5.99 0.29 15.36
CA MET A 104 -5.88 -1.15 15.61
C MET A 104 -7.19 -1.86 15.27
N ASP A 105 -8.31 -1.33 15.76
CA ASP A 105 -9.66 -1.83 15.44
C ASP A 105 -9.94 -1.81 13.95
N ALA A 106 -9.58 -0.71 13.28
CA ALA A 106 -9.79 -0.57 11.85
C ALA A 106 -9.00 -1.64 11.06
N CYS A 107 -7.75 -1.93 11.42
CA CYS A 107 -6.97 -2.99 10.78
C CYS A 107 -7.52 -4.41 11.07
N GLN A 108 -8.20 -4.61 12.20
CA GLN A 108 -8.86 -5.87 12.53
C GLN A 108 -10.16 -6.09 11.74
N HIS A 109 -10.94 -5.03 11.50
CA HIS A 109 -12.28 -5.15 10.90
C HIS A 109 -12.34 -4.83 9.41
N ILE A 110 -11.48 -3.93 8.90
CA ILE A 110 -11.41 -3.60 7.47
C ILE A 110 -10.45 -4.58 6.81
N ARG A 111 -11.02 -5.59 6.15
CA ARG A 111 -10.27 -6.73 5.60
C ARG A 111 -10.15 -6.68 4.09
N TYR A 112 -9.04 -7.22 3.63
CA TYR A 112 -8.67 -7.43 2.23
C TYR A 112 -8.52 -8.93 1.95
N ALA A 113 -8.11 -9.30 0.74
CA ALA A 113 -7.63 -10.64 0.45
C ALA A 113 -6.55 -11.07 1.45
N ASN A 114 -6.59 -12.34 1.89
CA ASN A 114 -5.63 -12.85 2.88
C ASN A 114 -4.19 -12.79 2.38
N SER A 115 -3.99 -13.10 1.10
CA SER A 115 -2.70 -13.01 0.43
C SER A 115 -2.47 -11.58 -0.05
N VAL A 116 -1.39 -10.98 0.42
CA VAL A 116 -0.95 -9.62 0.10
C VAL A 116 0.37 -9.70 -0.65
N PHE A 117 0.51 -8.96 -1.74
CA PHE A 117 1.75 -8.93 -2.50
C PHE A 117 2.68 -7.84 -1.97
N ILE A 118 3.85 -8.24 -1.49
CA ILE A 118 4.86 -7.31 -1.00
C ILE A 118 6.00 -7.18 -2.02
N PHE A 119 6.35 -5.93 -2.31
CA PHE A 119 7.41 -5.61 -3.26
C PHE A 119 8.70 -5.35 -2.47
N PRO A 120 9.75 -6.19 -2.66
CA PRO A 120 11.00 -6.03 -1.95
C PRO A 120 11.75 -4.77 -2.41
N PRO A 121 12.62 -4.18 -1.56
CA PRO A 121 13.51 -3.11 -1.98
C PRO A 121 14.39 -3.59 -3.14
N TRP A 122 14.46 -2.81 -4.21
CA TRP A 122 15.17 -3.19 -5.42
C TRP A 122 16.09 -2.08 -5.88
N GLU A 123 17.37 -2.18 -5.49
CA GLU A 123 18.37 -1.13 -5.71
C GLU A 123 18.57 -0.80 -7.19
N ALA A 124 18.51 -1.80 -8.07
CA ALA A 124 18.74 -1.61 -9.52
C ALA A 124 17.70 -0.72 -10.21
N ILE A 125 16.50 -0.56 -9.64
CA ILE A 125 15.45 0.33 -10.16
C ILE A 125 15.15 1.51 -9.23
N PHE A 126 15.92 1.64 -8.15
CA PHE A 126 15.71 2.69 -7.17
C PHE A 126 16.20 4.02 -7.74
N ALA A 127 15.28 4.75 -8.37
CA ALA A 127 15.48 6.13 -8.79
C ALA A 127 14.87 7.07 -7.76
N ASN A 128 15.54 8.19 -7.48
CA ASN A 128 14.97 9.24 -6.65
C ASN A 128 13.74 9.83 -7.38
N ASP A 129 12.56 9.73 -6.78
CA ASP A 129 11.35 10.43 -7.22
C ASP A 129 11.52 11.94 -6.92
N GLU A 130 11.16 12.82 -7.86
CA GLU A 130 11.21 14.28 -7.67
C GLU A 130 10.34 14.72 -6.48
N GLU A 131 9.31 13.95 -6.12
CA GLU A 131 8.40 14.26 -5.01
C GLU A 131 9.00 13.96 -3.62
N ARG A 132 9.98 13.04 -3.47
CA ARG A 132 10.61 12.72 -2.17
C ARG A 132 12.06 12.23 -2.30
N LYS A 133 13.00 12.95 -1.68
CA LYS A 133 14.38 12.49 -1.46
C LYS A 133 14.40 11.44 -0.34
N GLN A 134 14.27 10.16 -0.67
CA GLN A 134 14.36 9.05 0.28
C GLN A 134 15.56 8.19 -0.10
N ASP A 135 16.37 7.78 0.88
CA ASP A 135 17.49 6.88 0.62
C ASP A 135 17.03 5.42 0.55
N PHE A 136 17.85 4.56 -0.05
CA PHE A 136 17.55 3.13 -0.17
C PHE A 136 17.35 2.47 1.21
N ALA A 137 18.02 2.98 2.26
CA ALA A 137 17.86 2.48 3.62
C ALA A 137 16.43 2.72 4.15
N GLU A 138 15.79 3.83 3.80
CA GLU A 138 14.38 4.07 4.07
C GLU A 138 13.47 3.06 3.36
N ALA A 139 13.77 2.68 2.12
CA ALA A 139 13.02 1.64 1.41
C ALA A 139 13.09 0.28 2.12
N VAL A 140 14.28 -0.10 2.60
CA VAL A 140 14.50 -1.32 3.39
C VAL A 140 13.75 -1.27 4.73
N ARG A 141 13.88 -0.17 5.49
CA ARG A 141 13.16 0.00 6.76
C ARG A 141 11.64 -0.03 6.55
N THR A 142 11.15 0.60 5.48
CA THR A 142 9.72 0.57 5.14
C THR A 142 9.26 -0.85 4.84
N TYR A 143 10.00 -1.60 4.01
CA TYR A 143 9.68 -3.00 3.73
C TYR A 143 9.59 -3.83 5.01
N GLN A 144 10.57 -3.73 5.90
CA GLN A 144 10.57 -4.45 7.18
C GLN A 144 9.37 -4.07 8.07
N ALA A 145 9.04 -2.77 8.15
CA ALA A 145 7.87 -2.30 8.89
C ALA A 145 6.55 -2.84 8.30
N MET A 146 6.43 -2.92 6.96
CA MET A 146 5.27 -3.52 6.31
C MET A 146 5.20 -5.03 6.60
N VAL A 147 6.31 -5.77 6.50
CA VAL A 147 6.33 -7.20 6.85
C VAL A 147 5.78 -7.43 8.26
N ALA A 148 6.29 -6.68 9.24
CA ALA A 148 5.84 -6.78 10.62
C ALA A 148 4.35 -6.42 10.77
N ALA A 149 3.89 -5.33 10.14
CA ALA A 149 2.50 -4.89 10.21
C ALA A 149 1.52 -5.93 9.64
N TYR A 150 1.80 -6.50 8.47
CA TYR A 150 0.91 -7.46 7.84
C TYR A 150 0.87 -8.79 8.61
N HIS A 151 2.01 -9.27 9.12
CA HIS A 151 2.04 -10.45 10.01
C HIS A 151 1.25 -10.22 11.30
N GLN A 152 1.34 -9.02 11.90
CA GLN A 152 0.59 -8.66 13.11
C GLN A 152 -0.93 -8.79 12.92
N TYR A 153 -1.44 -8.55 11.72
CA TYR A 153 -2.88 -8.66 11.38
C TYR A 153 -3.24 -9.95 10.63
N GLY A 154 -2.35 -10.95 10.66
CA GLY A 154 -2.59 -12.31 10.18
C GLY A 154 -2.71 -12.44 8.66
N TYR A 155 -2.11 -11.52 7.90
CA TYR A 155 -2.04 -11.64 6.44
C TYR A 155 -0.86 -12.52 6.01
N GLU A 156 -1.02 -13.20 4.88
CA GLU A 156 0.05 -13.94 4.22
C GLU A 156 0.73 -13.05 3.18
N LEU A 157 2.04 -12.91 3.29
CA LEU A 157 2.83 -12.12 2.35
C LEU A 157 3.38 -12.99 1.23
N ILE A 158 3.08 -12.60 0.00
CA ILE A 158 3.69 -13.15 -1.22
C ILE A 158 4.68 -12.11 -1.73
N GLU A 159 5.97 -12.42 -1.62
CA GLU A 159 7.00 -11.54 -2.17
C GLU A 159 6.97 -11.58 -3.70
N VAL A 160 6.89 -10.39 -4.32
CA VAL A 160 6.91 -10.25 -5.78
C VAL A 160 8.36 -10.28 -6.28
N PRO A 161 8.73 -11.17 -7.22
CA PRO A 161 10.10 -11.27 -7.71
C PRO A 161 10.59 -9.98 -8.39
N THR A 162 11.88 -9.70 -8.29
CA THR A 162 12.54 -8.60 -9.01
C THR A 162 12.79 -8.99 -10.47
N MET A 163 11.81 -8.70 -11.33
CA MET A 163 11.82 -9.02 -12.77
C MET A 163 11.10 -7.93 -13.59
N SER A 164 10.89 -8.13 -14.90
CA SER A 164 10.20 -7.13 -15.73
C SER A 164 8.79 -6.82 -15.22
N VAL A 165 8.22 -5.70 -15.63
CA VAL A 165 6.85 -5.33 -15.23
C VAL A 165 5.85 -6.40 -15.70
N GLU A 166 5.98 -6.86 -16.95
CA GLU A 166 5.13 -7.90 -17.55
C GLU A 166 5.22 -9.20 -16.76
N GLN A 167 6.42 -9.65 -16.46
CA GLN A 167 6.62 -10.89 -15.71
C GLN A 167 6.03 -10.80 -14.30
N ARG A 168 6.17 -9.65 -13.62
CA ARG A 168 5.56 -9.40 -12.29
C ARG A 168 4.05 -9.43 -12.35
N VAL A 169 3.44 -8.84 -13.37
CA VAL A 169 1.99 -8.92 -13.61
C VAL A 169 1.55 -10.36 -13.82
N ASP A 170 2.24 -11.11 -14.68
CA ASP A 170 1.92 -12.51 -14.96
C ASP A 170 2.00 -13.36 -13.67
N PHE A 171 3.06 -13.20 -12.89
CA PHE A 171 3.22 -13.85 -11.59
C PHE A 171 2.06 -13.56 -10.64
N ILE A 172 1.66 -12.28 -10.50
CA ILE A 172 0.55 -11.88 -9.62
C ILE A 172 -0.76 -12.52 -10.08
N LEU A 173 -1.07 -12.44 -11.39
CA LEU A 173 -2.31 -12.98 -11.95
C LEU A 173 -2.37 -14.51 -11.87
N GLU A 174 -1.24 -15.20 -12.06
CA GLU A 174 -1.13 -16.65 -11.87
C GLU A 174 -1.45 -17.05 -10.43
N ARG A 175 -0.84 -16.38 -9.44
CA ARG A 175 -1.12 -16.61 -8.01
C ARG A 175 -2.57 -16.35 -7.61
N LEU A 176 -3.27 -15.45 -8.32
CA LEU A 176 -4.69 -15.21 -8.08
C LEU A 176 -5.59 -16.27 -8.70
N LYS A 177 -5.19 -16.92 -9.80
CA LYS A 177 -5.95 -18.04 -10.40
C LYS A 177 -5.99 -19.25 -9.46
N ASP A 178 -4.88 -19.54 -8.79
CA ASP A 178 -4.79 -20.61 -7.79
C ASP A 178 -5.75 -20.42 -6.60
N ARG A 179 -6.20 -19.18 -6.34
CA ARG A 179 -7.18 -18.86 -5.28
C ARG A 179 -8.62 -19.05 -5.70
N LEU A 180 -8.90 -19.14 -7.00
CA LEU A 180 -10.25 -19.29 -7.57
C LEU A 180 -10.62 -20.75 -7.83
N LEU A 181 -9.67 -21.68 -7.66
CA LEU A 181 -9.86 -23.13 -7.67
C LEU A 181 -10.08 -23.66 -6.24
#